data_AF-A0A923YYZ3-F1
#
_entry.id   AF-A0A923YYZ3-F1
#
_cell.length_a   1.000
_cell.length_b   1.000
_cell.length_c   1.000
_cell.angle_alpha   90.00
_cell.angle_beta   90.00
_cell.angle_gamma   90.00
#
_symmetry.space_group_name_H-M   'P 1'
#
loop_
_entity.id
_entity.type
_entity.pdbx_description
1 polymer ?
#
loop_
_entity_poly.entity_id
_entity_poly.type
_entity_poly.pdbx_seq_one_letter_code
_entity_poly.pdbx_strand_id
1 'polypeptide(L)' 'SARGIGVLITDHNVRETLEIVDRACIIYDGCVLFEGTPEALVADETVRRVYLGEGFSL' A
#
# COMPACT_ATOMS: atom_id res chain seq x y z
N SER A 1 -10.72 5.25 -12.51
CA SER A 1 -10.56 6.65 -12.98
C SER A 1 -11.53 6.97 -14.13
N ALA A 2 -12.24 8.10 -14.08
CA ALA A 2 -13.29 8.46 -15.06
C ALA A 2 -12.76 8.92 -16.45
N ARG A 3 -11.44 9.10 -16.60
CA ARG A 3 -10.80 9.57 -17.84
C ARG A 3 -10.02 8.48 -18.59
N GLY A 4 -10.01 7.23 -18.09
CA GLY A 4 -9.23 6.15 -18.69
C GLY A 4 -7.71 6.31 -18.56
N ILE A 5 -7.25 7.19 -17.67
CA ILE A 5 -5.83 7.41 -17.40
C ILE A 5 -5.44 6.57 -16.17
N GLY A 6 -4.42 5.74 -16.32
CA GLY A 6 -3.74 5.07 -15.21
C GLY A 6 -2.75 6.02 -14.55
N VAL A 7 -2.73 6.04 -13.22
CA VAL A 7 -1.84 6.90 -12.43
C VAL A 7 -1.00 6.00 -11.54
N LEU A 8 0.31 6.17 -11.61
CA LEU A 8 1.26 5.54 -10.71
C LEU A 8 1.80 6.61 -9.76
N ILE A 9 1.69 6.35 -8.46
CA ILE A 9 2.15 7.25 -7.40
C ILE A 9 3.12 6.46 -6.52
N THR A 10 4.22 7.10 -6.14
CA THR A 10 5.13 6.60 -5.11
C THR A 10 5.23 7.65 -4.03
N ASP A 11 5.07 7.25 -2.78
CA ASP A 11 5.13 8.13 -1.62
C ASP A 11 5.68 7.35 -0.42
N HIS A 12 6.22 8.07 0.56
CA HIS A 12 6.65 7.49 1.83
C HIS A 12 5.53 7.51 2.87
N ASN A 13 4.49 8.32 2.66
CA ASN A 13 3.30 8.40 3.47
C ASN A 13 2.24 7.42 2.98
N VAL A 14 2.35 6.19 3.45
CA VAL A 14 1.53 5.06 3.00
C VAL A 14 0.05 5.28 3.29
N ARG A 15 -0.32 5.89 4.42
CA ARG A 15 -1.72 5.94 4.88
C ARG A 15 -2.61 6.74 3.92
N GLU A 16 -2.20 7.96 3.60
CA GLU A 16 -2.89 8.87 2.69
C GLU A 16 -2.86 8.34 1.25
N THR A 17 -1.79 7.64 0.87
CA THR A 17 -1.71 6.99 -0.44
C THR A 17 -2.71 5.85 -0.56
N LEU A 18 -2.89 5.04 0.48
CA LEU A 18 -3.85 3.94 0.48
C LEU A 18 -5.31 4.40 0.39
N GLU A 19 -5.62 5.61 0.85
CA GLU A 19 -6.97 6.18 0.75
C GLU A 19 -7.39 6.54 -0.69
N ILE A 20 -6.42 6.72 -1.60
CA ILE A 20 -6.68 7.25 -2.96
C ILE A 20 -6.39 6.26 -4.08
N VAL A 21 -5.72 5.14 -3.80
CA VAL A 21 -5.31 4.16 -4.81
C VAL A 21 -6.28 2.99 -4.89
N ASP A 22 -6.52 2.50 -6.11
CA ASP A 22 -7.28 1.27 -6.34
C ASP A 22 -6.45 0.01 -6.00
N ARG A 23 -5.12 0.09 -6.13
CA ARG A 23 -4.16 -0.99 -5.90
C ARG A 23 -2.88 -0.45 -5.28
N ALA A 24 -2.25 -1.26 -4.45
CA ALA A 24 -0.98 -0.94 -3.80
C ALA A 24 0.07 -2.02 -4.08
N CYS A 25 1.33 -1.59 -4.18
CA CYS A 25 2.49 -2.46 -4.28
C CYS A 25 3.56 -1.95 -3.31
N ILE A 26 4.16 -2.86 -2.54
CA ILE A 26 5.26 -2.56 -1.64
C ILE A 26 6.50 -3.27 -2.15
N ILE A 27 7.58 -2.51 -2.32
CA ILE A 27 8.90 -3.02 -2.68
C ILE A 27 9.80 -2.95 -1.45
N TYR A 28 10.40 -4.07 -1.09
CA TYR A 28 11.36 -4.18 0.00
C TYR A 28 12.56 -5.00 -0.46
N ASP A 29 13.78 -4.50 -0.21
CA ASP A 29 15.04 -5.14 -0.62
C ASP A 29 15.08 -5.54 -2.11
N GLY A 30 14.59 -4.64 -2.97
CA GLY A 30 14.52 -4.85 -4.42
C GLY A 30 13.48 -5.89 -4.89
N CYS A 31 12.72 -6.47 -3.97
CA CYS A 31 11.68 -7.47 -4.26
C CYS A 31 10.28 -6.92 -3.97
N VAL A 32 9.27 -7.44 -4.68
CA VAL A 32 7.87 -7.17 -4.35
C VAL A 32 7.51 -7.93 -3.07
N LEU A 33 7.27 -7.19 -2.00
CA LEU A 33 6.84 -7.74 -0.71
C LEU A 33 5.33 -8.01 -0.69
N PHE A 34 4.57 -7.11 -1.32
CA PHE A 34 3.10 -7.19 -1.37
C PHE A 34 2.59 -6.53 -2.66
N GLU A 35 1.55 -7.11 -3.25
CA GLU A 35 0.76 -6.51 -4.33
C GLU A 35 -0.71 -6.88 -4.15
N GLY A 36 -1.60 -5.89 -4.13
CA GLY A 36 -3.01 -6.13 -3.87
C GLY A 36 -3.86 -4.87 -3.75
N THR A 37 -5.04 -5.01 -3.15
CA THR A 37 -5.88 -3.86 -2.79
C THR A 37 -5.42 -3.28 -1.44
N PRO A 38 -5.77 -2.01 -1.13
CA PRO A 38 -5.49 -1.42 0.17
C PRO A 38 -6.02 -2.24 1.35
N GLU A 39 -7.21 -2.85 1.21
CA GLU A 39 -7.81 -3.68 2.26
C GLU A 39 -6.99 -4.94 2.52
N ALA A 40 -6.51 -5.60 1.46
CA ALA A 40 -5.65 -6.77 1.56
C ALA A 40 -4.29 -6.41 2.20
N LEU A 41 -3.77 -5.22 1.91
CA LEU A 41 -2.51 -4.72 2.47
C LEU A 41 -2.63 -4.52 3.99
N VAL A 42 -3.72 -3.91 4.44
CA VAL A 42 -3.97 -3.65 5.86
C VAL A 42 -4.26 -4.93 6.66
N ALA A 43 -4.80 -5.95 6.00
CA ALA A 43 -5.02 -7.27 6.58
C ALA A 43 -3.73 -8.12 6.65
N ASP A 44 -2.67 -7.76 5.91
CA ASP A 44 -1.42 -8.52 5.87
C ASP A 44 -0.54 -8.25 7.09
N GLU A 45 -0.39 -9.25 7.96
CA GLU A 45 0.41 -9.17 9.19
C GLU A 45 1.89 -8.89 8.92
N THR A 46 2.44 -9.35 7.78
CA THR A 46 3.83 -9.11 7.40
C THR A 46 4.03 -7.66 7.00
N VAL A 47 3.11 -7.10 6.23
CA VAL A 47 3.13 -5.68 5.87
C VAL A 47 2.96 -4.80 7.09
N ARG A 48 2.01 -5.12 7.99
CA ARG A 48 1.82 -4.36 9.25
C ARG A 48 3.11 -4.30 10.06
N ARG A 49 3.81 -5.43 10.19
CA ARG A 49 5.07 -5.52 10.92
C ARG A 49 6.21 -4.73 10.27
N VAL A 50 6.34 -4.79 8.94
CA VAL A 50 7.47 -4.18 8.21
C VAL A 50 7.25 -2.68 7.96
N TYR A 51 6.00 -2.25 7.73
CA TYR A 51 5.69 -0.91 7.23
C TYR A 51 4.85 -0.04 8.17
N LEU A 52 3.92 -0.62 8.94
CA LEU A 52 2.96 0.16 9.73
C LEU A 52 3.34 0.28 11.22
N GLY A 53 4.26 -0.55 11.69
CA GLY A 53 4.67 -0.64 13.09
C GLY A 53 3.58 -1.25 13.99
N GLU A 54 3.96 -1.65 15.22
CA GLU A 54 3.05 -2.32 16.17
C GLU A 54 1.83 -1.47 16.61
N GLY A 55 1.76 -0.19 16.23
CA GLY A 55 0.71 0.76 16.63
C GLY A 55 -0.39 1.02 15.60
N PHE A 56 -0.50 0.23 14.52
CA PHE A 56 -1.46 0.53 13.46
C PHE A 56 -2.92 0.20 13.85
N SER A 57 -3.75 1.25 13.97
CA SER A 57 -5.21 1.16 13.90
C SER A 57 -5.74 2.00 12.74
N LEU A 58 -6.74 1.48 12.02
CA LEU A 58 -7.56 2.25 11.08
C LEU A 58 -8.45 3.23 11.84
#